data_AF-A0A836RKY2-F1
#
_entry.id   AF-A0A836RKY2-F1
#
_cell.length_a   1.000
_cell.length_b   1.000
_cell.length_c   1.000
_cell.angle_alpha   90.00
_cell.angle_beta   90.00
_cell.angle_gamma   90.00
#
_symmetry.space_group_name_H-M   'P 1'
#
loop_
_entity.id
_entity.type
_entity.pdbx_description
1 polymer ?
#
loop_
_entity_poly.entity_id
_entity_poly.type
_entity_poly.pdbx_seq_one_letter_code
_entity_poly.pdbx_strand_id
1 'polypeptide(L)'
;MASWREKATRLLNRTAQQEPVPFELLCPCGETIRGTRRNRCQRVLCKSCGEPYFVLPVSVYPPPRRGKKKKQSLATADGAKQALTHVHTSVRQLGQRAKRRTVEAAKSWGASSVEAVRRTVTPFRVIMLSVIVVVGGTGYWVHRSRARERAEVQFKQSVHQGQAALKSGDLFSASKAFAEAVAALDVIGRDDRLARATRQMYRECRAASVLCPKTLLELVREADAVTRKGGASAWQAEMRSRFAGTWVVLHTRVRRSVGANGEEHLIVDYPLMVGGRPVELLADLHAFRQLDWSALARQQSAADRQGVELIFAAQLEDCRLEDGTSERWVVVFDPRSGFLWSDYANYRTLGFRPETAHSEQHVKKLLSWQSKAIGIEG
;
A
#
# COMPACT_ATOMS: atom_id res chain seq x y z
N MET A 1 6.85 49.49 -9.00
CA MET A 1 6.57 48.05 -8.79
C MET A 1 5.19 47.59 -9.32
N ALA A 2 4.59 48.28 -10.32
CA ALA A 2 3.24 47.95 -10.84
C ALA A 2 3.21 47.03 -12.08
N SER A 3 4.34 46.78 -12.75
CA SER A 3 4.36 46.14 -14.07
C SER A 3 4.14 44.62 -14.09
N TRP A 4 4.30 43.92 -12.96
CA TRP A 4 4.05 42.48 -12.90
C TRP A 4 2.54 42.15 -12.80
N ARG A 5 1.78 42.98 -12.08
CA ARG A 5 0.32 42.84 -11.97
C ARG A 5 -0.33 43.06 -13.33
N GLU A 6 0.04 44.11 -14.08
CA GLU A 6 -0.49 44.36 -15.43
C GLU A 6 -0.15 43.25 -16.43
N LYS A 7 1.03 42.61 -16.32
CA LYS A 7 1.39 41.43 -17.12
C LYS A 7 0.55 40.20 -16.74
N ALA A 8 0.25 40.01 -15.45
CA ALA A 8 -0.61 38.93 -14.99
C ALA A 8 -2.07 39.12 -15.44
N THR A 9 -2.61 40.34 -15.36
CA THR A 9 -3.97 40.63 -15.83
C THR A 9 -4.10 40.49 -17.35
N ARG A 10 -3.09 40.88 -18.15
CA ARG A 10 -3.10 40.66 -19.61
C ARG A 10 -3.02 39.18 -20.00
N LEU A 11 -2.37 38.33 -19.21
CA LEU A 11 -2.34 36.88 -19.44
C LEU A 11 -3.70 36.22 -19.11
N LEU A 12 -4.43 36.74 -18.11
CA LEU A 12 -5.75 36.23 -17.74
C LEU A 12 -6.88 36.75 -18.65
N ASN A 13 -6.77 37.98 -19.18
CA ASN A 13 -7.76 38.56 -20.11
C ASN A 13 -7.62 38.09 -21.57
N ARG A 14 -6.60 37.28 -21.90
CA ARG A 14 -6.46 36.66 -23.24
C ARG A 14 -7.40 35.47 -23.47
N THR A 15 -8.41 35.31 -22.62
CA THR A 15 -9.40 34.22 -22.66
C THR A 15 -10.53 34.48 -23.67
N ALA A 16 -10.57 35.65 -24.33
CA ALA A 16 -11.74 36.10 -25.09
C ALA A 16 -11.88 35.58 -26.54
N GLN A 17 -10.91 34.87 -27.11
CA GLN A 17 -11.03 34.31 -28.47
C GLN A 17 -10.10 33.10 -28.63
N GLN A 18 -10.53 31.93 -28.15
CA GLN A 18 -9.90 30.67 -28.53
C GLN A 18 -10.64 30.12 -29.74
N GLU A 19 -9.88 29.79 -30.79
CA GLU A 19 -10.41 29.11 -31.98
C GLU A 19 -11.10 27.79 -31.59
N PRO A 20 -12.23 27.45 -32.22
CA PRO A 20 -12.99 26.26 -31.87
C PRO A 20 -12.15 24.99 -32.07
N VAL A 21 -11.85 24.29 -30.98
CA VAL A 21 -11.09 23.02 -31.02
C VAL A 21 -12.05 21.87 -31.35
N PRO A 22 -11.92 21.20 -32.51
CA PRO A 22 -12.76 20.06 -32.84
C PRO A 22 -12.43 18.84 -31.96
N PHE A 23 -13.40 17.94 -31.80
CA PHE A 23 -13.20 16.62 -31.20
C PHE A 23 -13.89 15.55 -32.04
N GLU A 24 -13.34 14.33 -31.98
CA GLU A 24 -13.92 13.13 -32.56
C GLU A 24 -13.94 12.03 -31.48
N LEU A 25 -15.09 11.38 -31.29
CA LEU A 25 -15.28 10.25 -30.39
C LEU A 25 -15.87 9.08 -31.17
N LEU A 26 -15.39 7.86 -30.89
CA LEU A 26 -15.92 6.64 -31.48
C LEU A 26 -16.96 6.03 -30.53
N CYS A 27 -18.20 5.88 -30.99
CA CYS A 27 -19.26 5.19 -30.25
C CYS A 27 -19.11 3.66 -30.42
N PRO A 28 -19.44 2.80 -29.43
CA PRO A 28 -19.43 1.35 -29.60
C PRO A 28 -20.38 0.81 -30.67
N CYS A 29 -21.39 1.58 -31.11
CA CYS A 29 -22.24 1.22 -32.25
C CYS A 29 -21.55 1.43 -33.61
N GLY A 30 -20.33 1.97 -33.64
CA GLY A 30 -19.55 2.24 -34.86
C GLY A 30 -19.64 3.67 -35.38
N GLU A 31 -20.60 4.47 -34.91
CA GLU A 31 -20.79 5.86 -35.36
C GLU A 31 -19.72 6.80 -34.78
N THR A 32 -19.21 7.73 -35.60
CA THR A 32 -18.24 8.75 -35.18
C THR A 32 -18.93 10.05 -34.79
N ILE A 33 -18.82 10.45 -33.53
CA ILE A 33 -19.40 11.68 -32.99
C ILE A 33 -18.38 12.82 -33.17
N ARG A 34 -18.71 13.79 -34.02
CA ARG A 34 -17.90 14.99 -34.29
C ARG A 34 -18.55 16.24 -33.69
N GLY A 35 -17.74 17.14 -33.15
CA GLY A 35 -18.21 18.44 -32.66
C GLY A 35 -17.09 19.39 -32.27
N THR A 36 -17.45 20.54 -31.71
CA THR A 36 -16.50 21.55 -31.21
C THR A 36 -16.54 21.63 -29.70
N ARG A 37 -15.38 21.59 -29.04
CA ARG A 37 -15.28 21.76 -27.59
C ARG A 37 -15.67 23.18 -27.20
N ARG A 38 -16.31 23.32 -26.03
CA ARG A 38 -16.71 24.61 -25.42
C ARG A 38 -15.90 24.81 -24.14
N ASN A 39 -15.96 26.02 -23.59
CA ASN A 39 -15.34 26.33 -22.28
C ASN A 39 -16.04 25.69 -21.08
N ARG A 40 -17.14 24.97 -21.32
CA ARG A 40 -17.87 24.17 -20.32
C ARG A 40 -17.99 22.73 -20.81
N CYS A 41 -18.16 21.80 -19.87
CA CYS A 41 -18.49 20.42 -20.19
C CYS A 41 -19.74 20.33 -21.07
N GLN A 42 -19.76 19.36 -21.98
CA GLN A 42 -20.89 19.11 -22.86
C GLN A 42 -21.32 17.65 -22.74
N ARG A 43 -22.64 17.42 -22.75
CA ARG A 43 -23.22 16.09 -22.95
C ARG A 43 -23.73 16.01 -24.39
N VAL A 44 -23.22 15.06 -25.16
CA VAL A 44 -23.57 14.84 -26.57
C VAL A 44 -24.16 13.45 -26.71
N LEU A 45 -25.27 13.31 -27.43
CA LEU A 45 -25.91 12.01 -27.66
C LEU A 45 -25.42 11.44 -29.00
N CYS A 46 -25.15 10.14 -29.05
CA CYS A 46 -24.93 9.46 -30.32
C CYS A 46 -26.21 9.52 -31.16
N LYS A 47 -26.10 9.92 -32.45
CA LYS A 47 -27.26 10.00 -33.35
C LYS A 47 -27.85 8.63 -33.70
N SER A 48 -27.05 7.57 -33.64
CA SER A 48 -27.48 6.22 -34.00
C SER A 48 -28.11 5.46 -32.83
N CYS A 49 -27.47 5.45 -31.65
CA CYS A 49 -27.94 4.65 -30.51
C CYS A 49 -28.49 5.45 -29.32
N GLY A 50 -28.36 6.79 -29.33
CA GLY A 50 -28.83 7.64 -28.22
C GLY A 50 -27.95 7.65 -26.98
N GLU A 51 -26.86 6.87 -26.93
CA GLU A 51 -25.96 6.79 -25.77
C GLU A 51 -25.31 8.17 -25.47
N PRO A 52 -25.32 8.64 -24.21
CA PRO A 52 -24.74 9.92 -23.84
C PRO A 52 -23.21 9.85 -23.66
N TYR A 53 -22.51 10.80 -24.27
CA TYR A 53 -21.06 11.01 -24.14
C TYR A 53 -20.77 12.32 -23.43
N PHE A 54 -19.73 12.30 -22.59
CA PHE A 54 -19.24 13.48 -21.89
C PHE A 54 -17.98 14.02 -22.57
N VAL A 55 -18.05 15.25 -23.05
CA VAL A 55 -16.93 15.93 -23.71
C VAL A 55 -16.32 16.94 -22.74
N LEU A 56 -15.02 16.79 -22.49
CA LEU A 56 -14.26 17.69 -21.63
C LEU A 56 -14.16 19.11 -22.22
N PRO A 57 -14.13 20.15 -21.37
CA PRO A 57 -13.92 21.52 -21.82
C PRO A 57 -12.54 21.70 -22.48
N VAL A 58 -12.35 22.82 -23.16
CA VAL A 58 -11.05 23.21 -23.72
C VAL A 58 -10.02 23.36 -22.59
N SER A 59 -8.80 22.86 -22.79
CA SER A 59 -7.71 23.01 -21.82
C SER A 59 -7.37 24.49 -21.63
N VAL A 60 -7.47 24.98 -20.40
CA VAL A 60 -7.10 26.36 -20.04
C VAL A 60 -5.57 26.53 -19.99
N TYR A 61 -4.83 25.42 -19.90
CA TYR A 61 -3.37 25.44 -19.85
C TYR A 61 -2.77 25.46 -21.26
N PRO A 62 -1.73 26.29 -21.49
CA PRO A 62 -1.00 26.32 -22.75
C PRO A 62 -0.37 24.93 -23.02
N PRO A 63 -0.35 24.48 -24.29
CA PRO A 63 0.26 23.20 -24.63
C PRO A 63 1.75 23.21 -24.20
N PRO A 64 2.26 22.12 -23.60
CA PRO A 64 3.64 22.04 -23.18
C PRO A 64 4.55 22.29 -24.39
N ARG A 65 5.46 23.27 -24.27
CA ARG A 65 6.44 23.55 -25.32
C ARG A 65 7.24 22.27 -25.54
N ARG A 66 7.17 21.70 -26.75
CA ARG A 66 7.97 20.54 -27.13
C ARG A 66 9.45 20.91 -27.03
N GLY A 67 10.08 20.55 -25.91
CA GLY A 67 11.51 20.72 -25.72
C GLY A 67 12.26 19.96 -26.81
N LYS A 68 13.25 20.60 -27.44
CA LYS A 68 14.12 19.98 -28.44
C LYS A 68 14.74 18.72 -27.82
N LYS A 69 14.33 17.54 -28.28
CA LYS A 69 14.93 16.26 -27.86
C LYS A 69 16.43 16.31 -28.17
N LYS A 70 17.26 16.32 -27.13
CA LYS A 70 18.70 16.03 -27.25
C LYS A 70 18.80 14.59 -27.74
N LYS A 71 19.32 14.38 -28.95
CA LYS A 71 19.74 13.06 -29.46
C LYS A 71 20.77 12.51 -28.47
N GLN A 72 20.36 11.59 -27.60
CA GLN A 72 21.30 10.67 -26.95
C GLN A 72 21.64 9.62 -28.01
N SER A 73 22.88 9.66 -28.49
CA SER A 73 23.46 8.59 -29.29
C SER A 73 23.46 7.31 -28.46
N LEU A 74 22.78 6.27 -28.94
CA LEU A 74 22.97 4.92 -28.45
C LEU A 74 24.43 4.53 -28.69
N ALA A 75 25.17 4.35 -27.60
CA ALA A 75 26.43 3.62 -27.63
C ALA A 75 26.12 2.14 -27.89
N THR A 76 26.93 1.57 -28.78
CA THR A 76 26.88 0.24 -29.36
C THR A 76 26.94 -0.90 -28.34
N ALA A 77 26.28 -2.00 -28.71
CA ALA A 77 25.92 -3.16 -27.88
C ALA A 77 27.04 -4.22 -27.70
N ASP A 78 28.31 -3.84 -27.66
CA ASP A 78 29.43 -4.80 -27.55
C ASP A 78 30.12 -4.83 -26.17
N GLY A 79 29.70 -4.00 -25.22
CA GLY A 79 30.27 -4.00 -23.85
C GLY A 79 29.57 -4.93 -22.83
N ALA A 80 28.41 -5.49 -23.17
CA ALA A 80 27.51 -6.10 -22.18
C ALA A 80 27.76 -7.59 -21.87
N LYS A 81 28.74 -8.24 -22.53
CA LYS A 81 29.04 -9.67 -22.33
C LYS A 81 30.21 -9.99 -21.40
N GLN A 82 30.95 -8.99 -20.90
CA GLN A 82 32.08 -9.23 -19.98
C GLN A 82 31.82 -8.84 -18.51
N ALA A 83 30.63 -8.34 -18.18
CA ALA A 83 30.33 -7.85 -16.83
C ALA A 83 29.56 -8.83 -15.91
N LEU A 84 29.19 -10.03 -16.40
CA LEU A 84 28.29 -10.95 -15.68
C LEU A 84 28.94 -12.18 -15.02
N THR A 85 30.27 -12.33 -15.08
CA THR A 85 30.98 -13.50 -14.51
C THR A 85 31.85 -13.21 -13.28
N HIS A 86 31.90 -11.97 -12.76
CA HIS A 86 32.78 -11.61 -11.64
C HIS A 86 32.05 -11.11 -10.37
N VAL A 87 30.80 -11.50 -10.15
CA VAL A 87 29.99 -10.99 -9.01
C VAL A 87 29.80 -11.99 -7.87
N HIS A 88 30.11 -13.29 -8.03
CA HIS A 88 29.79 -14.29 -7.01
C HIS A 88 30.92 -14.74 -6.06
N THR A 89 32.11 -14.14 -6.10
CA THR A 89 33.25 -14.54 -5.23
C THR A 89 33.81 -13.44 -4.32
N SER A 90 33.23 -12.24 -4.25
CA SER A 90 33.82 -11.14 -3.46
C SER A 90 33.13 -10.80 -2.13
N VAL A 91 31.95 -11.34 -1.82
CA VAL A 91 31.20 -10.94 -0.60
C VAL A 91 31.67 -11.67 0.68
N ARG A 92 32.35 -12.81 0.57
CA ARG A 92 32.88 -13.54 1.75
C ARG A 92 34.28 -13.10 2.20
N GLN A 93 35.07 -12.44 1.34
CA GLN A 93 36.41 -11.96 1.71
C GLN A 93 36.45 -10.51 2.23
N LEU A 94 35.39 -9.72 2.04
CA LEU A 94 35.33 -8.34 2.56
C LEU A 94 34.95 -8.26 4.05
N GLY A 95 34.32 -9.30 4.62
CA GLY A 95 33.95 -9.34 6.05
C GLY A 95 35.12 -9.61 7.00
N GLN A 96 36.14 -10.37 6.57
CA GLN A 96 37.28 -10.75 7.43
C GLN A 96 38.45 -9.77 7.38
N ARG A 97 38.57 -8.96 6.30
CA ARG A 97 39.59 -7.89 6.23
C ARG A 97 39.16 -6.58 6.91
N ALA A 98 37.85 -6.33 7.05
CA ALA A 98 37.33 -5.16 7.74
C ALA A 98 37.49 -5.25 9.28
N LYS A 99 37.48 -6.46 9.86
CA LYS A 99 37.64 -6.64 11.32
C LYS A 99 39.09 -6.58 11.83
N ARG A 100 40.10 -6.79 10.98
CA ARG A 100 41.51 -6.61 11.38
C ARG A 100 41.99 -5.16 11.22
N ARG A 101 41.43 -4.38 10.30
CA ARG A 101 41.80 -2.96 10.14
C ARG A 101 41.15 -2.02 11.16
N THR A 102 40.02 -2.37 11.77
CA THR A 102 39.40 -1.51 12.80
C THR A 102 40.07 -1.62 14.17
N VAL A 103 40.76 -2.73 14.47
CA VAL A 103 41.47 -2.89 15.75
C VAL A 103 42.86 -2.22 15.73
N GLU A 104 43.51 -2.11 14.56
CA GLU A 104 44.77 -1.35 14.42
C GLU A 104 44.57 0.14 14.11
N ALA A 105 43.45 0.54 13.48
CA ALA A 105 43.12 1.95 13.30
C ALA A 105 42.65 2.64 14.60
N ALA A 106 42.08 1.88 15.54
CA ALA A 106 41.69 2.40 16.86
C ALA A 106 42.90 2.62 17.80
N LYS A 107 44.06 2.00 17.52
CA LYS A 107 45.28 2.12 18.36
C LYS A 107 46.27 3.18 17.87
N SER A 108 46.12 3.68 16.63
CA SER A 108 46.98 4.74 16.05
C SER A 108 46.34 6.13 16.01
N TRP A 109 45.11 6.27 16.51
CA TRP A 109 44.48 7.57 16.82
C TRP A 109 44.85 8.12 18.19
N GLY A 110 45.79 7.48 18.89
CA GLY A 110 46.45 8.02 20.08
C GLY A 110 47.72 8.77 19.70
N ALA A 111 47.84 10.01 20.18
CA ALA A 111 48.99 10.92 20.10
C ALA A 111 49.19 11.77 18.82
N SER A 112 49.21 11.23 17.59
CA SER A 112 49.67 12.03 16.42
C SER A 112 48.62 12.97 15.78
N SER A 113 47.32 12.69 15.95
CA SER A 113 46.24 13.55 15.42
C SER A 113 45.93 14.77 16.28
N VAL A 114 46.41 14.81 17.53
CA VAL A 114 46.14 15.92 18.47
C VAL A 114 47.04 17.13 18.18
N GLU A 115 48.23 16.90 17.61
CA GLU A 115 49.21 17.96 17.33
C GLU A 115 48.96 18.66 15.99
N ALA A 116 48.47 17.94 14.97
CA ALA A 116 48.12 18.55 13.68
C ALA A 116 46.85 19.43 13.77
N VAL A 117 45.91 19.09 14.66
CA VAL A 117 44.69 19.88 14.90
C VAL A 117 45.00 21.16 15.70
N ARG A 118 46.05 21.15 16.55
CA ARG A 118 46.43 22.33 17.36
C ARG A 118 46.95 23.53 16.55
N ARG A 119 47.41 23.34 15.31
CA ARG A 119 47.94 24.45 14.48
C ARG A 119 46.92 25.17 13.60
N THR A 120 45.74 24.60 13.36
CA THR A 120 44.70 25.18 12.48
C THR A 120 43.46 25.68 13.21
N VAL A 121 43.35 25.40 14.51
CA VAL A 121 42.25 25.82 15.36
C VAL A 121 42.63 27.13 16.06
N THR A 122 42.32 28.26 15.42
CA THR A 122 42.35 29.55 16.11
C THR A 122 41.21 29.57 17.14
N PRO A 123 41.41 30.14 18.34
CA PRO A 123 40.39 30.17 19.39
C PRO A 123 39.05 30.76 18.91
N PHE A 124 39.10 31.69 17.96
CA PHE A 124 37.92 32.26 17.31
C PHE A 124 37.08 31.23 16.52
N ARG A 125 37.70 30.28 15.83
CA ARG A 125 36.98 29.25 15.05
C ARG A 125 36.23 28.26 15.95
N VAL A 126 36.76 27.97 17.13
CA VAL A 126 36.09 27.11 18.13
C VAL A 126 34.83 27.80 18.65
N ILE A 127 34.94 29.09 18.99
CA ILE A 127 33.80 29.90 19.45
C ILE A 127 32.75 30.00 18.35
N MET A 128 33.15 30.22 17.10
CA MET A 128 32.17 30.32 16.00
C MET A 128 31.45 28.99 15.75
N LEU A 129 32.17 27.86 15.79
CA LEU A 129 31.57 26.53 15.67
C LEU A 129 30.62 26.21 16.82
N SER A 130 30.97 26.57 18.06
CA SER A 130 30.07 26.34 19.20
C SER A 130 28.79 27.15 19.08
N VAL A 131 28.86 28.41 18.65
CA VAL A 131 27.68 29.25 18.37
C VAL A 131 26.81 28.64 17.27
N ILE A 132 27.41 28.17 16.16
CA ILE A 132 26.66 27.51 15.08
C ILE A 132 25.93 26.26 15.61
N VAL A 133 26.61 25.43 16.40
CA VAL A 133 26.02 24.20 16.95
C VAL A 133 24.86 24.53 17.89
N VAL A 134 25.01 25.54 18.76
CA VAL A 134 23.94 25.97 19.67
C VAL A 134 22.75 26.52 18.90
N VAL A 135 22.97 27.46 17.98
CA VAL A 135 21.89 28.08 17.19
C VAL A 135 21.19 27.06 16.29
N GLY A 136 21.97 26.20 15.62
CA GLY A 136 21.44 25.11 14.79
C GLY A 136 20.67 24.08 15.60
N GLY A 137 21.18 23.71 16.77
CA GLY A 137 20.52 22.80 17.71
C GLY A 137 19.20 23.35 18.23
N THR A 138 19.16 24.62 18.67
CA THR A 138 17.95 25.30 19.12
C THR A 138 16.93 25.43 17.97
N GLY A 139 17.37 25.81 16.77
CA GLY A 139 16.50 25.91 15.60
C GLY A 139 15.86 24.57 15.23
N TYR A 140 16.66 23.49 15.21
CA TYR A 140 16.17 22.13 14.98
C TYR A 140 15.18 21.69 16.08
N TRP A 141 15.49 21.96 17.35
CA TRP A 141 14.64 21.60 18.48
C TRP A 141 13.29 22.33 18.44
N VAL A 142 13.28 23.64 18.16
CA VAL A 142 12.05 24.44 18.00
C VAL A 142 11.21 23.93 16.83
N HIS A 143 11.85 23.61 15.70
CA HIS A 143 11.13 23.03 14.55
C HIS A 143 10.50 21.68 14.90
N ARG A 144 11.26 20.80 15.55
CA ARG A 144 10.80 19.46 15.98
C ARG A 144 9.68 19.54 17.03
N SER A 145 9.77 20.47 17.97
CA SER A 145 8.74 20.72 18.99
C SER A 145 7.44 21.21 18.34
N ARG A 146 7.49 22.22 17.46
CA ARG A 146 6.31 22.71 16.72
C ARG A 146 5.70 21.64 15.83
N ALA A 147 6.52 20.80 15.20
CA ALA A 147 6.03 19.69 14.39
C ALA A 147 5.25 18.68 15.23
N ARG A 148 5.72 18.37 16.45
CA ARG A 148 5.02 17.49 17.39
C ARG A 148 3.71 18.09 17.90
N GLU A 149 3.70 19.37 18.27
CA GLU A 149 2.47 20.05 18.73
C GLU A 149 1.38 20.05 17.64
N ARG A 150 1.76 20.39 16.40
CA ARG A 150 0.83 20.34 15.25
C ARG A 150 0.32 18.92 15.00
N ALA A 151 1.20 17.93 15.07
CA ALA A 151 0.82 16.53 14.91
C ALA A 151 -0.15 16.09 16.01
N GLU A 152 0.02 16.53 17.26
CA GLU A 152 -0.92 16.18 18.34
C GLU A 152 -2.32 16.76 18.11
N VAL A 153 -2.42 18.01 17.69
CA VAL A 153 -3.70 18.64 17.34
C VAL A 153 -4.34 17.92 16.16
N GLN A 154 -3.57 17.65 15.10
CA GLN A 154 -4.04 16.92 13.93
C GLN A 154 -4.54 15.51 14.30
N PHE A 155 -3.79 14.78 15.12
CA PHE A 155 -4.17 13.45 15.59
C PHE A 155 -5.56 13.46 16.26
N LYS A 156 -5.79 14.35 17.23
CA LYS A 156 -7.08 14.45 17.95
C LYS A 156 -8.22 14.77 16.99
N GLN A 157 -8.01 15.73 16.09
CA GLN A 157 -9.01 16.13 15.10
C GLN A 157 -9.33 15.00 14.12
N SER A 158 -8.31 14.36 13.54
CA SER A 158 -8.47 13.30 12.56
C SER A 158 -9.10 12.03 13.17
N VAL A 159 -8.79 11.69 14.43
CA VAL A 159 -9.48 10.59 15.15
C VAL A 159 -10.97 10.91 15.34
N HIS A 160 -11.31 12.11 15.79
CA HIS A 160 -12.71 12.51 15.95
C HIS A 160 -13.48 12.48 14.62
N GLN A 161 -12.86 12.97 13.54
CA GLN A 161 -13.42 12.92 12.19
C GLN A 161 -13.61 11.47 11.71
N GLY A 162 -12.62 10.60 11.92
CA GLY A 162 -12.71 9.18 11.57
C GLY A 162 -13.82 8.46 12.31
N GLN A 163 -13.97 8.71 13.61
CA GLN A 163 -15.06 8.16 14.41
C GLN A 163 -16.44 8.67 13.98
N ALA A 164 -16.55 9.96 13.63
CA ALA A 164 -17.79 10.52 13.10
C ALA A 164 -18.17 9.89 11.75
N ALA A 165 -17.21 9.73 10.85
CA ALA A 165 -17.39 9.07 9.56
C ALA A 165 -17.82 7.60 9.71
N LEU A 166 -17.20 6.85 10.63
CA LEU A 166 -17.61 5.48 10.96
C LEU A 166 -19.05 5.39 11.45
N LYS A 167 -19.46 6.30 12.35
CA LYS A 167 -20.85 6.36 12.82
C LYS A 167 -21.85 6.62 11.68
N SER A 168 -21.43 7.36 10.65
CA SER A 168 -22.24 7.59 9.45
C SER A 168 -22.17 6.46 8.40
N GLY A 169 -21.32 5.46 8.60
CA GLY A 169 -21.09 4.37 7.63
C GLY A 169 -20.21 4.74 6.43
N ASP A 170 -19.61 5.94 6.40
CA ASP A 170 -18.69 6.37 5.34
C ASP A 170 -17.27 5.85 5.60
N LEU A 171 -17.03 4.61 5.16
CA LEU A 171 -15.77 3.90 5.34
C LEU A 171 -14.61 4.56 4.59
N PHE A 172 -14.88 5.22 3.46
CA PHE A 172 -13.85 5.91 2.68
C PHE A 172 -13.34 7.15 3.41
N SER A 173 -14.26 8.02 3.87
CA SER A 173 -13.90 9.19 4.66
C SER A 173 -13.26 8.80 6.00
N ALA A 174 -13.75 7.73 6.64
CA ALA A 174 -13.14 7.18 7.84
C ALA A 174 -11.69 6.73 7.59
N SER A 175 -11.44 5.95 6.54
CA SER A 175 -10.10 5.49 6.18
C SER A 175 -9.14 6.65 5.95
N LYS A 176 -9.58 7.70 5.22
CA LYS A 176 -8.78 8.90 4.98
C LYS A 176 -8.44 9.63 6.28
N ALA A 177 -9.42 9.85 7.15
CA ALA A 177 -9.19 10.53 8.43
C ALA A 177 -8.25 9.72 9.34
N PHE A 178 -8.41 8.40 9.42
CA PHE A 178 -7.49 7.56 10.20
C PHE A 178 -6.08 7.47 9.58
N ALA A 179 -5.93 7.57 8.26
CA ALA A 179 -4.62 7.69 7.62
C ALA A 179 -3.88 8.96 8.09
N GLU A 180 -4.58 10.10 8.17
CA GLU A 180 -4.02 11.35 8.68
C GLU A 180 -3.65 11.24 10.17
N ALA A 181 -4.48 10.55 10.97
CA ALA A 181 -4.18 10.28 12.37
C ALA A 181 -2.93 9.39 12.54
N VAL A 182 -2.77 8.35 11.71
CA VAL A 182 -1.56 7.49 11.72
C VAL A 182 -0.32 8.28 11.32
N ALA A 183 -0.40 9.13 10.28
CA ALA A 183 0.71 9.99 9.89
C ALA A 183 1.14 10.95 11.01
N ALA A 184 0.17 11.50 11.75
CA ALA A 184 0.44 12.31 12.92
C ALA A 184 1.11 11.52 14.06
N LEU A 185 0.65 10.28 14.33
CA LEU A 185 1.28 9.39 15.31
C LEU A 185 2.73 9.06 14.98
N ASP A 186 3.06 8.89 13.69
CA ASP A 186 4.42 8.58 13.25
C ASP A 186 5.36 9.79 13.43
N VAL A 187 4.86 11.03 13.28
CA VAL A 187 5.62 12.25 13.61
C VAL A 187 5.84 12.38 15.12
N ILE A 188 4.84 12.04 15.93
CA ILE A 188 4.95 12.05 17.40
C ILE A 188 5.94 10.97 17.86
N GLY A 189 5.95 9.80 17.19
CA GLY A 189 6.72 8.61 17.56
C GLY A 189 6.08 7.83 18.70
N ARG A 190 4.74 7.77 18.74
CA ARG A 190 3.97 7.11 19.81
C ARG A 190 3.59 5.68 19.41
N ASP A 191 3.73 4.74 20.34
CA ASP A 191 3.38 3.32 20.14
C ASP A 191 2.65 2.70 21.34
N ASP A 192 1.83 3.50 22.00
CA ASP A 192 0.97 3.01 23.08
C ASP A 192 -0.29 2.32 22.54
N ARG A 193 -1.15 1.85 23.46
CA ARG A 193 -2.40 1.15 23.14
C ARG A 193 -3.30 1.97 22.21
N LEU A 194 -3.44 3.28 22.44
CA LEU A 194 -4.25 4.15 21.59
C LEU A 194 -3.68 4.28 20.17
N ALA A 195 -2.34 4.39 20.04
CA ALA A 195 -1.69 4.43 18.73
C ALA A 195 -1.90 3.12 17.96
N ARG A 196 -1.77 1.96 18.62
CA ARG A 196 -2.06 0.65 18.02
C ARG A 196 -3.52 0.51 17.59
N ALA A 197 -4.47 0.89 18.46
CA ALA A 197 -5.89 0.88 18.14
C ALA A 197 -6.21 1.78 16.92
N THR A 198 -5.60 2.97 16.83
CA THR A 198 -5.79 3.88 15.70
C THR A 198 -5.21 3.30 14.41
N ARG A 199 -4.01 2.71 14.46
CA ARG A 199 -3.40 2.03 13.30
C ARG A 199 -4.24 0.85 12.82
N GLN A 200 -4.82 0.10 13.74
CA GLN A 200 -5.72 -1.00 13.42
C GLN A 200 -7.03 -0.50 12.77
N MET A 201 -7.63 0.55 13.34
CA MET A 201 -8.83 1.19 12.80
C MET A 201 -8.60 1.69 11.37
N TYR A 202 -7.44 2.30 11.10
CA TYR A 202 -7.03 2.66 9.74
C TYR A 202 -6.99 1.47 8.80
N ARG A 203 -6.34 0.37 9.21
CA ARG A 203 -6.22 -0.86 8.40
C ARG A 203 -7.58 -1.45 8.07
N GLU A 204 -8.46 -1.58 9.06
CA GLU A 204 -9.82 -2.10 8.89
C GLU A 204 -10.66 -1.21 7.96
N CYS A 205 -10.67 0.11 8.17
CA CYS A 205 -11.39 1.05 7.29
C CYS A 205 -10.85 1.04 5.86
N ARG A 206 -9.52 0.93 5.70
CA ARG A 206 -8.88 0.86 4.38
C ARG A 206 -9.24 -0.44 3.66
N ALA A 207 -9.21 -1.56 4.36
CA ALA A 207 -9.62 -2.83 3.78
C ALA A 207 -11.09 -2.81 3.36
N ALA A 208 -11.96 -2.27 4.21
CA ALA A 208 -13.39 -2.21 3.95
C ALA A 208 -13.78 -1.25 2.82
N SER A 209 -13.02 -0.15 2.61
CA SER A 209 -13.30 0.83 1.55
C SER A 209 -12.78 0.44 0.17
N VAL A 210 -11.84 -0.51 0.09
CA VAL A 210 -11.21 -0.94 -1.17
C VAL A 210 -11.24 -2.47 -1.29
N LEU A 211 -12.41 -3.06 -1.04
CA LEU A 211 -12.64 -4.48 -1.22
C LEU A 211 -12.49 -4.89 -2.69
N CYS A 212 -12.08 -6.13 -2.91
CA CYS A 212 -12.05 -6.76 -4.22
C CYS A 212 -13.45 -6.69 -4.85
N PRO A 213 -13.59 -6.22 -6.10
CA PRO A 213 -14.89 -6.08 -6.75
C PRO A 213 -15.54 -7.43 -7.10
N LYS A 214 -14.82 -8.54 -6.96
CA LYS A 214 -15.30 -9.90 -7.19
C LYS A 214 -15.06 -10.78 -5.96
N THR A 215 -15.94 -11.75 -5.75
CA THR A 215 -15.67 -12.81 -4.78
C THR A 215 -14.49 -13.67 -5.24
N LEU A 216 -13.81 -14.35 -4.30
CA LEU A 216 -12.72 -15.27 -4.64
C LEU A 216 -13.17 -16.36 -5.63
N LEU A 217 -14.40 -16.85 -5.49
CA LEU A 217 -14.96 -17.83 -6.41
C LEU A 217 -15.10 -17.29 -7.84
N GLU A 218 -15.63 -16.07 -7.99
CA GLU A 218 -15.77 -15.43 -9.31
C GLU A 218 -14.41 -15.12 -9.93
N LEU A 219 -13.45 -14.66 -9.12
CA LEU A 219 -12.09 -14.39 -9.56
C LEU A 219 -11.44 -15.65 -10.12
N VAL A 220 -11.52 -16.78 -9.40
CA VAL A 220 -10.93 -18.05 -9.86
C VAL A 220 -11.71 -18.64 -11.03
N ARG A 221 -13.05 -18.47 -11.10
CA ARG A 221 -13.85 -18.87 -12.28
C ARG A 221 -13.45 -18.10 -13.53
N GLU A 222 -13.17 -16.81 -13.41
CA GLU A 222 -12.67 -16.00 -14.52
C GLU A 222 -11.26 -16.47 -14.94
N ALA A 223 -10.38 -16.71 -13.97
CA ALA A 223 -9.06 -17.27 -14.20
C ALA A 223 -9.12 -18.58 -15.00
N ASP A 224 -10.01 -19.49 -14.58
CA ASP A 224 -10.28 -20.79 -15.19
C ASP A 224 -10.76 -20.64 -16.64
N ALA A 225 -11.72 -19.75 -16.88
CA ALA A 225 -12.29 -19.51 -18.21
C ALA A 225 -11.27 -18.92 -19.19
N VAL A 226 -10.43 -17.99 -18.75
CA VAL A 226 -9.37 -17.38 -19.59
C VAL A 226 -8.25 -18.39 -19.87
N THR A 227 -7.83 -19.14 -18.86
CA THR A 227 -6.73 -20.09 -18.97
C THR A 227 -7.07 -21.28 -19.87
N ARG A 228 -8.32 -21.78 -19.84
CA ARG A 228 -8.77 -22.84 -20.77
C ARG A 228 -8.71 -22.44 -22.24
N LYS A 229 -8.79 -21.14 -22.54
CA LYS A 229 -8.65 -20.61 -23.90
C LYS A 229 -7.18 -20.41 -24.32
N GLY A 230 -6.23 -20.95 -23.55
CA GLY A 230 -4.79 -20.75 -23.75
C GLY A 230 -4.27 -19.40 -23.24
N GLY A 231 -5.10 -18.64 -22.50
CA GLY A 231 -4.82 -17.27 -22.10
C GLY A 231 -4.09 -17.11 -20.76
N ALA A 232 -3.24 -18.04 -20.33
CA ALA A 232 -2.62 -18.00 -18.99
C ALA A 232 -1.83 -16.69 -18.73
N SER A 233 -1.05 -16.24 -19.73
CA SER A 233 -0.30 -14.97 -19.65
C SER A 233 -1.22 -13.75 -19.67
N ALA A 234 -2.31 -13.81 -20.44
CA ALA A 234 -3.32 -12.76 -20.48
C ALA A 234 -4.04 -12.63 -19.13
N TRP A 235 -4.41 -13.75 -18.51
CA TRP A 235 -4.96 -13.78 -17.16
C TRP A 235 -4.00 -13.16 -16.14
N GLN A 236 -2.71 -13.52 -16.18
CA GLN A 236 -1.72 -12.97 -15.26
C GLN A 236 -1.56 -11.44 -15.37
N ALA A 237 -1.60 -10.89 -16.60
CA ALA A 237 -1.60 -9.45 -16.80
C ALA A 237 -2.88 -8.77 -16.27
N GLU A 238 -4.04 -9.41 -16.49
CA GLU A 238 -5.32 -8.94 -15.98
C GLU A 238 -5.37 -8.98 -14.44
N MET A 239 -4.93 -10.07 -13.82
CA MET A 239 -4.87 -10.26 -12.37
C MET A 239 -4.07 -9.13 -11.71
N ARG A 240 -2.88 -8.85 -12.23
CA ARG A 240 -1.99 -7.80 -11.70
C ARG A 240 -2.54 -6.39 -11.89
N SER A 241 -3.23 -6.14 -13.00
CA SER A 241 -3.75 -4.80 -13.32
C SER A 241 -5.07 -4.48 -12.61
N ARG A 242 -5.92 -5.48 -12.39
CA ARG A 242 -7.30 -5.28 -11.87
C ARG A 242 -7.48 -5.67 -10.41
N PHE A 243 -6.82 -6.72 -9.95
CA PHE A 243 -7.13 -7.32 -8.64
C PHE A 243 -5.96 -7.23 -7.65
N ALA A 244 -4.71 -7.19 -8.11
CA ALA A 244 -3.58 -7.05 -7.20
C ALA A 244 -3.68 -5.74 -6.38
N GLY A 245 -3.43 -5.84 -5.06
CA GLY A 245 -3.58 -4.74 -4.13
C GLY A 245 -5.03 -4.46 -3.66
N THR A 246 -6.03 -5.15 -4.20
CA THR A 246 -7.41 -5.09 -3.67
C THR A 246 -7.55 -5.97 -2.43
N TRP A 247 -8.44 -5.60 -1.52
CA TRP A 247 -8.59 -6.28 -0.24
C TRP A 247 -9.61 -7.40 -0.26
N VAL A 248 -9.31 -8.48 0.43
CA VAL A 248 -10.27 -9.54 0.74
C VAL A 248 -10.34 -9.66 2.26
N VAL A 249 -11.55 -9.79 2.79
CA VAL A 249 -11.82 -10.09 4.20
C VAL A 249 -12.34 -11.51 4.28
N LEU A 250 -11.74 -12.33 5.12
CA LEU A 250 -12.06 -13.75 5.26
C LEU A 250 -12.37 -14.06 6.72
N HIS A 251 -13.49 -14.77 6.93
CA HIS A 251 -13.84 -15.41 8.19
C HIS A 251 -13.80 -16.92 7.94
N THR A 252 -12.72 -17.57 8.38
CA THR A 252 -12.39 -18.95 7.97
C THR A 252 -11.36 -19.58 8.91
N ARG A 253 -11.05 -20.87 8.72
CA ARG A 253 -9.98 -21.55 9.44
C ARG A 253 -8.66 -21.47 8.67
N VAL A 254 -7.57 -21.28 9.40
CA VAL A 254 -6.20 -21.30 8.89
C VAL A 254 -5.47 -22.47 9.53
N ARG A 255 -4.79 -23.28 8.71
CA ARG A 255 -4.00 -24.43 9.16
C ARG A 255 -2.60 -24.38 8.58
N ARG A 256 -1.66 -25.00 9.29
CA ARG A 256 -0.32 -25.26 8.75
C ARG A 256 -0.37 -26.43 7.78
N SER A 257 0.36 -26.32 6.69
CA SER A 257 0.55 -27.37 5.70
C SER A 257 2.01 -27.43 5.31
N VAL A 258 2.53 -28.64 5.15
CA VAL A 258 3.90 -28.85 4.69
C VAL A 258 3.83 -29.10 3.19
N GLY A 259 4.42 -28.22 2.39
CA GLY A 259 4.51 -28.37 0.95
C GLY A 259 5.41 -29.53 0.55
N ALA A 260 5.37 -29.92 -0.73
CA ALA A 260 6.20 -31.01 -1.27
C ALA A 260 7.71 -30.81 -1.06
N ASN A 261 8.14 -29.55 -0.96
CA ASN A 261 9.54 -29.16 -0.73
C ASN A 261 9.94 -29.14 0.77
N GLY A 262 9.02 -29.52 1.67
CA GLY A 262 9.23 -29.43 3.12
C GLY A 262 9.02 -28.02 3.71
N GLU A 263 8.65 -27.04 2.89
CA GLU A 263 8.33 -25.68 3.37
C GLU A 263 6.98 -25.69 4.10
N GLU A 264 6.94 -25.10 5.30
CA GLU A 264 5.69 -24.86 6.02
C GLU A 264 4.99 -23.62 5.46
N HIS A 265 3.76 -23.81 4.99
CA HIS A 265 2.86 -22.75 4.56
C HIS A 265 1.63 -22.70 5.45
N LEU A 266 1.06 -21.51 5.60
CA LEU A 266 -0.25 -21.31 6.18
C LEU A 266 -1.30 -21.30 5.06
N ILE A 267 -2.22 -22.26 5.11
CA ILE A 267 -3.28 -22.41 4.13
C ILE A 267 -4.61 -22.09 4.80
N VAL A 268 -5.43 -21.34 4.08
CA VAL A 268 -6.84 -21.15 4.45
C VAL A 268 -7.64 -22.37 4.03
N ASP A 269 -8.34 -22.96 4.99
CA ASP A 269 -9.26 -24.08 4.75
C ASP A 269 -10.55 -23.55 4.11
N TYR A 270 -10.58 -23.52 2.78
CA TYR A 270 -11.71 -23.07 2.00
C TYR A 270 -11.99 -24.10 0.89
N PRO A 271 -13.03 -24.95 1.03
CA PRO A 271 -13.29 -26.07 0.13
C PRO A 271 -13.90 -25.59 -1.19
N LEU A 272 -13.09 -24.90 -1.98
CA LEU A 272 -13.50 -24.32 -3.26
C LEU A 272 -12.97 -25.18 -4.41
N MET A 273 -13.86 -25.52 -5.34
CA MET A 273 -13.54 -26.24 -6.55
C MET A 273 -13.95 -25.39 -7.76
N VAL A 274 -13.04 -25.19 -8.70
CA VAL A 274 -13.32 -24.50 -9.95
C VAL A 274 -12.83 -25.35 -11.11
N GLY A 275 -13.76 -25.76 -11.96
CA GLY A 275 -13.40 -26.56 -13.13
C GLY A 275 -12.88 -27.96 -12.81
N GLY A 276 -13.32 -28.54 -11.69
CA GLY A 276 -12.80 -29.82 -11.19
C GLY A 276 -11.46 -29.71 -10.45
N ARG A 277 -10.90 -28.49 -10.32
CA ARG A 277 -9.60 -28.24 -9.69
C ARG A 277 -9.79 -27.61 -8.30
N PRO A 278 -9.09 -28.10 -7.27
CA PRO A 278 -9.13 -27.47 -5.96
C PRO A 278 -8.48 -26.09 -6.00
N VAL A 279 -9.00 -25.19 -5.16
CA VAL A 279 -8.42 -23.87 -4.93
C VAL A 279 -7.76 -23.84 -3.57
N GLU A 280 -6.50 -23.45 -3.56
CA GLU A 280 -5.68 -23.25 -2.38
C GLU A 280 -5.40 -21.77 -2.17
N LEU A 281 -5.50 -21.35 -0.93
CA LEU A 281 -5.34 -19.96 -0.50
C LEU A 281 -4.12 -19.89 0.41
N LEU A 282 -3.02 -19.36 -0.10
CA LEU A 282 -1.76 -19.20 0.64
C LEU A 282 -1.81 -17.91 1.47
N ALA A 283 -1.84 -18.06 2.78
CA ALA A 283 -1.94 -16.99 3.76
C ALA A 283 -0.67 -16.88 4.63
N ASP A 284 0.50 -16.83 3.99
CA ASP A 284 1.80 -16.64 4.63
C ASP A 284 2.03 -15.17 5.09
N LEU A 285 1.10 -14.66 5.89
CA LEU A 285 1.05 -13.27 6.34
C LEU A 285 2.03 -13.02 7.50
N HIS A 286 2.67 -11.85 7.52
CA HIS A 286 3.57 -11.48 8.62
C HIS A 286 2.84 -11.38 9.97
N ALA A 287 1.58 -10.93 9.98
CA ALA A 287 0.76 -10.89 11.18
C ALA A 287 0.58 -12.28 11.82
N PHE A 288 0.58 -13.34 11.01
CA PHE A 288 0.38 -14.71 11.47
C PHE A 288 1.62 -15.32 12.12
N ARG A 289 2.81 -14.82 11.80
CA ARG A 289 4.07 -15.26 12.40
C ARG A 289 4.21 -14.86 13.86
N GLN A 290 3.49 -13.83 14.29
CA GLN A 290 3.53 -13.30 15.66
C GLN A 290 2.50 -13.96 16.57
N LEU A 291 1.62 -14.81 16.03
CA LEU A 291 0.55 -15.45 16.80
C LEU A 291 1.06 -16.69 17.53
N ASP A 292 0.65 -16.84 18.78
CA ASP A 292 0.77 -18.12 19.49
C ASP A 292 -0.36 -19.06 19.04
N TRP A 293 -0.08 -19.81 17.98
CA TRP A 293 -0.98 -20.82 17.40
C TRP A 293 -1.44 -21.88 18.41
N SER A 294 -0.62 -22.18 19.43
CA SER A 294 -0.94 -23.17 20.44
C SER A 294 -1.92 -22.63 21.49
N ALA A 295 -1.76 -21.37 21.91
CA ALA A 295 -2.74 -20.69 22.76
C ALA A 295 -4.07 -20.52 22.01
N LEU A 296 -3.99 -20.19 20.72
CA LEU A 296 -5.12 -20.09 19.81
C LEU A 296 -5.96 -21.36 19.73
N ALA A 297 -5.30 -22.49 19.43
CA ALA A 297 -5.97 -23.78 19.31
C ALA A 297 -6.63 -24.21 20.64
N ARG A 298 -5.97 -23.95 21.78
CA ARG A 298 -6.52 -24.28 23.11
C ARG A 298 -7.82 -23.54 23.44
N GLN A 299 -7.96 -22.29 23.01
CA GLN A 299 -9.15 -21.50 23.31
C GLN A 299 -10.38 -21.86 22.46
N GLN A 300 -10.17 -22.51 21.32
CA GLN A 300 -11.25 -22.85 20.38
C GLN A 300 -11.83 -24.27 20.58
N SER A 301 -11.40 -24.98 21.64
CA SER A 301 -11.85 -26.30 22.14
C SER A 301 -12.01 -27.43 21.10
N ALA A 302 -11.23 -28.49 21.32
CA ALA A 302 -11.05 -29.67 20.50
C ALA A 302 -12.23 -30.66 20.55
N ALA A 303 -13.10 -30.62 19.53
CA ALA A 303 -13.98 -31.74 19.23
C ALA A 303 -13.70 -32.33 17.83
N ASP A 304 -13.43 -31.48 16.84
CA ASP A 304 -13.05 -31.92 15.49
C ASP A 304 -12.65 -30.67 14.70
N ARG A 305 -11.81 -30.83 13.67
CA ARG A 305 -11.43 -29.84 12.62
C ARG A 305 -10.07 -29.14 12.81
N GLN A 306 -9.17 -29.49 11.89
CA GLN A 306 -7.78 -29.07 11.77
C GLN A 306 -7.67 -27.57 11.41
N GLY A 307 -7.38 -26.70 12.37
CA GLY A 307 -7.05 -25.29 12.12
C GLY A 307 -7.57 -24.32 13.17
N VAL A 308 -7.17 -23.06 13.05
CA VAL A 308 -7.61 -21.97 13.92
C VAL A 308 -8.56 -21.06 13.15
N GLU A 309 -9.75 -20.84 13.67
CA GLU A 309 -10.71 -19.88 13.13
C GLU A 309 -10.22 -18.46 13.37
N LEU A 310 -10.16 -17.66 12.29
CA LEU A 310 -9.71 -16.27 12.32
C LEU A 310 -10.59 -15.42 11.41
N ILE A 311 -10.68 -14.13 11.75
CA ILE A 311 -11.17 -13.09 10.84
C ILE A 311 -9.98 -12.21 10.49
N PHE A 312 -9.61 -12.17 9.22
CA PHE A 312 -8.45 -11.39 8.76
C PHE A 312 -8.73 -10.73 7.42
N ALA A 313 -7.93 -9.72 7.10
CA ALA A 313 -7.92 -9.09 5.81
C ALA A 313 -6.51 -9.10 5.22
N ALA A 314 -6.42 -9.29 3.91
CA ALA A 314 -5.17 -9.20 3.17
C ALA A 314 -5.43 -8.72 1.74
N GLN A 315 -4.40 -8.16 1.11
CA GLN A 315 -4.44 -7.79 -0.29
C GLN A 315 -4.12 -8.99 -1.17
N LEU A 316 -4.83 -9.11 -2.30
CA LEU A 316 -4.48 -10.08 -3.33
C LEU A 316 -3.15 -9.71 -3.97
N GLU A 317 -2.30 -10.70 -4.18
CA GLU A 317 -1.03 -10.56 -4.88
C GLU A 317 -1.07 -11.31 -6.23
N ASP A 318 -1.54 -12.56 -6.22
CA ASP A 318 -1.54 -13.42 -7.40
C ASP A 318 -2.68 -14.44 -7.36
N CYS A 319 -3.05 -14.93 -8.54
CA CYS A 319 -3.93 -16.07 -8.74
C CYS A 319 -3.46 -16.85 -9.96
N ARG A 320 -2.91 -18.04 -9.74
CA ARG A 320 -2.27 -18.84 -10.79
C ARG A 320 -2.70 -20.29 -10.73
N LEU A 321 -2.60 -20.96 -11.88
CA LEU A 321 -2.70 -22.40 -11.95
C LEU A 321 -1.31 -22.97 -11.66
N GLU A 322 -1.20 -23.85 -10.68
CA GLU A 322 0.01 -24.63 -10.44
C GLU A 322 -0.15 -26.03 -11.00
N ASP A 323 0.79 -26.40 -11.85
CA ASP A 323 0.89 -27.72 -12.44
C ASP A 323 1.70 -28.60 -11.49
N GLY A 324 1.01 -29.52 -10.79
CA GLY A 324 1.60 -30.49 -9.88
C GLY A 324 1.04 -31.90 -10.13
N THR A 325 1.05 -32.76 -9.11
CA THR A 325 0.42 -34.10 -9.17
C THR A 325 -1.08 -34.00 -9.47
N SER A 326 -1.71 -32.89 -9.08
CA SER A 326 -3.04 -32.47 -9.49
C SER A 326 -2.99 -30.97 -9.81
N GLU A 327 -3.58 -30.58 -10.94
CA GLU A 327 -3.74 -29.16 -11.27
C GLU A 327 -4.60 -28.48 -10.20
N ARG A 328 -4.08 -27.41 -9.61
CA ARG A 328 -4.77 -26.65 -8.56
C ARG A 328 -4.63 -25.16 -8.79
N TRP A 329 -5.66 -24.41 -8.41
CA TRP A 329 -5.61 -22.96 -8.39
C TRP A 329 -4.96 -22.52 -7.09
N VAL A 330 -4.00 -21.60 -7.17
CA VAL A 330 -3.34 -21.02 -6.00
C VAL A 330 -3.56 -19.52 -5.99
N VAL A 331 -4.23 -19.04 -4.95
CA VAL A 331 -4.43 -17.62 -4.68
C VAL A 331 -3.44 -17.21 -3.59
N VAL A 332 -2.66 -16.17 -3.87
CA VAL A 332 -1.60 -15.67 -2.98
C VAL A 332 -1.97 -14.29 -2.48
N PHE A 333 -1.79 -14.07 -1.18
CA PHE A 333 -1.96 -12.78 -0.53
C PHE A 333 -0.61 -12.10 -0.28
N ASP A 334 -0.56 -10.77 -0.35
CA ASP A 334 0.64 -10.00 -0.01
C ASP A 334 0.99 -10.20 1.49
N PRO A 335 2.16 -10.79 1.81
CA PRO A 335 2.57 -11.09 3.19
C PRO A 335 2.59 -9.88 4.13
N ARG A 336 2.79 -8.67 3.60
CA ARG A 336 2.93 -7.42 4.38
C ARG A 336 1.60 -6.73 4.63
N SER A 337 0.61 -7.01 3.80
CA SER A 337 -0.71 -6.39 3.88
C SER A 337 -1.60 -7.02 4.96
N GLY A 338 -1.34 -8.29 5.29
CA GLY A 338 -2.19 -9.09 6.18
C GLY A 338 -2.30 -8.56 7.60
N PHE A 339 -3.51 -8.53 8.15
CA PHE A 339 -3.77 -8.24 9.56
C PHE A 339 -5.03 -8.96 10.08
N LEU A 340 -5.07 -9.22 11.40
CA LEU A 340 -6.26 -9.75 12.07
C LEU A 340 -7.28 -8.65 12.26
N TRP A 341 -8.54 -8.92 11.94
CA TRP A 341 -9.65 -8.02 12.26
C TRP A 341 -9.89 -7.97 13.78
N SER A 342 -10.34 -6.85 14.33
CA SER A 342 -10.47 -6.71 15.78
C SER A 342 -11.72 -6.00 16.23
N ASP A 343 -12.25 -5.08 15.41
CA ASP A 343 -13.44 -4.31 15.80
C ASP A 343 -14.72 -4.92 15.22
N TYR A 344 -15.66 -5.25 16.11
CA TYR A 344 -16.94 -5.83 15.73
C TYR A 344 -17.86 -4.84 15.01
N ALA A 345 -17.82 -3.54 15.35
CA ALA A 345 -18.65 -2.55 14.70
C ALA A 345 -18.23 -2.39 13.23
N ASN A 346 -16.93 -2.31 12.96
CA ASN A 346 -16.39 -2.29 11.61
C ASN A 346 -16.71 -3.60 10.87
N TYR A 347 -16.60 -4.75 11.53
CA TYR A 347 -16.95 -6.03 10.90
C TYR A 347 -18.40 -6.04 10.42
N ARG A 348 -19.34 -5.51 11.23
CA ARG A 348 -20.75 -5.36 10.86
C ARG A 348 -20.98 -4.43 9.67
N THR A 349 -20.14 -3.41 9.48
CA THR A 349 -20.28 -2.48 8.34
C THR A 349 -20.01 -3.15 6.99
N LEU A 350 -19.25 -4.25 6.96
CA LEU A 350 -19.01 -5.05 5.76
C LEU A 350 -20.25 -5.80 5.27
N GLY A 351 -21.35 -5.76 6.02
CA GLY A 351 -22.58 -6.50 5.70
C GLY A 351 -22.58 -7.95 6.19
N PHE A 352 -21.50 -8.43 6.81
CA PHE A 352 -21.51 -9.71 7.52
C PHE A 352 -22.43 -9.61 8.74
N ARG A 353 -23.64 -10.18 8.61
CA ARG A 353 -24.61 -10.28 9.70
C ARG A 353 -24.70 -11.75 10.11
N PRO A 354 -24.26 -12.11 11.32
CA PRO A 354 -24.46 -13.45 11.85
C PRO A 354 -25.97 -13.75 11.87
N GLU A 355 -26.37 -14.93 11.38
CA GLU A 355 -27.79 -15.31 11.26
C GLU A 355 -28.46 -15.51 12.62
N THR A 356 -27.67 -15.83 13.65
CA THR A 356 -28.15 -16.14 15.00
C THR A 356 -27.41 -15.35 16.08
N ALA A 357 -28.09 -15.09 17.20
CA ALA A 357 -27.47 -14.43 18.36
C ALA A 357 -26.25 -15.20 18.91
N HIS A 358 -26.28 -16.55 18.86
CA HIS A 358 -25.13 -17.38 19.23
C HIS A 358 -23.95 -17.14 18.29
N SER A 359 -24.18 -17.07 16.97
CA SER A 359 -23.11 -16.78 16.01
C SER A 359 -22.54 -15.36 16.20
N GLU A 360 -23.36 -14.38 16.57
CA GLU A 360 -22.88 -13.03 16.91
C GLU A 360 -22.00 -13.01 18.16
N GLN A 361 -22.40 -13.71 19.23
CA GLN A 361 -21.59 -13.82 20.45
C GLN A 361 -20.25 -14.52 20.18
N HIS A 362 -20.24 -15.56 19.35
CA HIS A 362 -19.02 -16.24 18.90
C HIS A 362 -18.09 -15.28 18.16
N VAL A 363 -18.59 -14.53 17.18
CA VAL A 363 -17.80 -13.53 16.43
C VAL A 363 -17.24 -12.45 17.36
N LYS A 364 -18.05 -11.90 18.29
CA LYS A 364 -17.57 -10.92 19.28
C LYS A 364 -16.46 -11.48 20.15
N LYS A 365 -16.60 -12.73 20.62
CA LYS A 365 -15.58 -13.42 21.41
C LYS A 365 -14.30 -13.62 20.61
N LEU A 366 -14.41 -14.05 19.35
CA LEU A 366 -13.28 -14.21 18.44
C LEU A 366 -12.55 -12.88 18.21
N LEU A 367 -13.28 -11.81 17.92
CA LEU A 367 -12.70 -10.47 17.68
C LEU A 367 -12.06 -9.85 18.93
N SER A 368 -12.68 -9.96 20.10
CA SER A 368 -12.05 -9.50 21.37
C SER A 368 -10.78 -10.30 21.65
N TRP A 369 -10.79 -11.61 21.38
CA TRP A 369 -9.57 -12.42 21.49
C TRP A 369 -8.49 -11.95 20.51
N GLN A 370 -8.81 -11.73 19.24
CA GLN A 370 -7.86 -11.21 18.24
C GLN A 370 -7.32 -9.83 18.64
N SER A 371 -8.17 -8.96 19.18
CA SER A 371 -7.82 -7.63 19.73
C SER A 371 -6.79 -7.72 20.86
N LYS A 372 -6.94 -8.70 21.78
CA LYS A 372 -5.96 -8.98 22.84
C LYS A 372 -4.65 -9.53 22.27
N ALA A 373 -4.72 -10.47 21.33
CA ALA A 373 -3.54 -11.08 20.72
C ALA A 373 -2.65 -10.06 19.99
N ILE A 374 -3.24 -9.01 19.41
CA ILE A 374 -2.52 -7.91 18.76
C ILE A 374 -2.22 -6.72 19.70
N GLY A 375 -2.50 -6.85 21.00
CA GLY A 375 -2.15 -5.86 22.03
C GLY A 375 -2.95 -4.55 21.97
N ILE A 376 -4.19 -4.60 21.47
CA ILE A 376 -5.16 -3.50 21.47
C ILE A 376 -6.07 -3.57 22.69
N GLU A 377 -6.48 -4.75 23.11
CA GLU A 377 -7.16 -4.98 24.39
C GLU A 377 -6.19 -5.52 25.44
N GLY A 378 -6.40 -5.10 26.70
CA GLY A 378 -5.62 -5.53 27.86
C GLY A 378 -6.40 -6.48 28.74
#